data_AF-A0A5P8WAX8-F1
#
_entry.id   AF-A0A5P8WAX8-F1
#
_cell.length_a   1.000
_cell.length_b   1.000
_cell.length_c   1.000
_cell.angle_alpha   90.00
_cell.angle_beta   90.00
_cell.angle_gamma   90.00
#
_symmetry.space_group_name_H-M   'P 1'
#
loop_
_entity.id
_entity.type
_entity.pdbx_description
1 polymer ?
#
loop_
_entity_poly.entity_id
_entity_poly.type
_entity_poly.pdbx_seq_one_letter_code
_entity_poly.pdbx_strand_id
1 'polypeptide(L)'
;MSLHLEVNGIAQVETTRKIIFANGVAGTGGPNIPPVLASLPRTLYAHTADKIDFNNLRGKTVAVLGAAASAFDAAGVALESGAKAVHLFARRPAIASLPVNRLRGYPGAYYNYPQLPDAARWFQAWRFNQVGSTPPPDAIERVIAFSNFHLHLSAPWKSAHNQGDRIVAQVNDDVFEFDFAIAGTGYFVDPTKRPELAEFAHHIALWRDRYEAPADQRNDQLSTHPYLGNAHEYQEKVPGNAPYLKDIHVFNPAGFVSFGLPIGDVPSIRRDVPAIVARISHDLFFADWSLHEARITNGSISPDFDTSLYADAVWKQQAKVPVS
;
A
#
# COMPACT_ATOMS: atom_id res chain seq x y z
N MET A 1 20.83 1.86 13.39
CA MET A 1 19.57 1.45 14.03
C MET A 1 19.72 0.00 14.51
N SER A 2 19.16 -0.33 15.66
CA SER A 2 19.05 -1.72 16.16
C SER A 2 17.69 -2.29 15.76
N LEU A 3 17.64 -3.50 15.21
CA LEU A 3 16.42 -4.20 14.85
C LEU A 3 16.26 -5.40 15.74
N HIS A 4 15.14 -5.44 16.45
CA HIS A 4 14.77 -6.57 17.29
C HIS A 4 13.82 -7.43 16.46
N LEU A 5 14.30 -8.60 16.05
CA LEU A 5 13.58 -9.49 15.15
C LEU A 5 13.27 -10.79 15.88
N GLU A 6 12.18 -11.44 15.47
CA GLU A 6 11.90 -12.83 15.82
C GLU A 6 11.93 -13.65 14.53
N VAL A 7 12.87 -14.59 14.43
CA VAL A 7 13.01 -15.49 13.28
C VAL A 7 12.87 -16.92 13.76
N ASN A 8 11.85 -17.62 13.26
CA ASN A 8 11.51 -18.98 13.69
C ASN A 8 11.33 -19.12 15.21
N GLY A 9 10.73 -18.11 15.87
CA GLY A 9 10.54 -18.09 17.33
C GLY A 9 11.78 -17.72 18.14
N ILE A 10 12.90 -17.37 17.49
CA ILE A 10 14.14 -16.99 18.15
C ILE A 10 14.31 -15.48 18.05
N ALA A 11 14.46 -14.82 19.20
CA ALA A 11 14.78 -13.41 19.27
C ALA A 11 16.23 -13.17 18.82
N GLN A 12 16.43 -12.22 17.92
CA GLN A 12 17.73 -11.80 17.42
C GLN A 12 17.79 -10.27 17.33
N VAL A 13 19.00 -9.73 17.45
CA VAL A 13 19.26 -8.30 17.32
C VAL A 13 20.24 -8.09 16.19
N GLU A 14 19.82 -7.31 15.21
CA GLU A 14 20.62 -6.94 14.04
C GLU A 14 20.86 -5.44 14.02
N THR A 15 21.94 -4.99 13.39
CA THR A 15 22.16 -3.56 13.13
C THR A 15 22.00 -3.26 11.66
N THR A 16 21.27 -2.19 11.34
CA THR A 16 21.18 -1.69 9.97
C THR A 16 21.35 -0.17 9.91
N ARG A 17 21.70 0.28 8.71
CA ARG A 17 21.72 1.69 8.31
C ARG A 17 20.45 2.12 7.60
N LYS A 18 19.71 1.19 7.00
CA LYS A 18 18.50 1.44 6.20
C LYS A 18 17.44 0.36 6.45
N ILE A 19 16.17 0.74 6.48
CA ILE A 19 15.02 -0.17 6.66
C ILE A 19 14.02 0.05 5.53
N ILE A 20 13.43 -1.04 5.03
CA ILE A 20 12.28 -0.97 4.11
C ILE A 20 11.13 -1.78 4.72
N PHE A 21 10.03 -1.12 5.05
CA PHE A 21 8.79 -1.78 5.47
C PHE A 21 7.99 -2.24 4.25
N ALA A 22 8.18 -3.50 3.86
CA ALA A 22 7.44 -4.18 2.79
C ALA A 22 6.45 -5.22 3.37
N ASN A 23 5.69 -4.83 4.39
CA ASN A 23 4.86 -5.67 5.26
C ASN A 23 3.38 -5.78 4.83
N GLY A 24 3.09 -5.56 3.54
CA GLY A 24 1.77 -5.77 2.95
C GLY A 24 0.70 -4.73 3.33
N VAL A 25 -0.55 -5.00 2.98
CA VAL A 25 -1.65 -4.00 3.04
C VAL A 25 -1.93 -3.48 4.45
N ALA A 26 -1.78 -4.32 5.47
CA ALA A 26 -1.94 -3.95 6.88
C ALA A 26 -0.68 -3.28 7.48
N GLY A 27 0.36 -3.07 6.66
CA GLY A 27 1.71 -2.72 7.11
C GLY A 27 1.85 -1.37 7.81
N THR A 28 0.87 -0.48 7.65
CA THR A 28 0.80 0.81 8.35
C THR A 28 -0.61 1.03 8.88
N GLY A 29 -1.17 0.04 9.58
CA GLY A 29 -2.51 0.12 10.15
C GLY A 29 -3.08 -1.27 10.42
N GLY A 30 -4.32 -1.50 9.98
CA GLY A 30 -4.99 -2.77 10.23
C GLY A 30 -6.27 -2.97 9.42
N PRO A 31 -6.85 -4.19 9.49
CA PRO A 31 -8.14 -4.47 8.88
C PRO A 31 -9.21 -3.55 9.49
N ASN A 32 -10.05 -2.99 8.65
CA ASN A 32 -11.13 -2.11 9.08
C ASN A 32 -12.34 -2.95 9.48
N ILE A 33 -12.51 -3.22 10.78
CA ILE A 33 -13.67 -3.96 11.29
C ILE A 33 -14.80 -2.96 11.62
N PRO A 34 -15.97 -3.06 10.97
CA PRO A 34 -17.12 -2.22 11.32
C PRO A 34 -17.53 -2.39 12.79
N PRO A 35 -17.88 -1.32 13.51
CA PRO A 35 -18.30 -1.41 14.91
C PRO A 35 -19.43 -2.41 15.15
N VAL A 36 -20.37 -2.53 14.21
CA VAL A 36 -21.47 -3.52 14.27
C VAL A 36 -20.97 -4.96 14.36
N LEU A 37 -19.85 -5.29 13.72
CA LEU A 37 -19.23 -6.62 13.81
C LEU A 37 -18.30 -6.74 15.03
N ALA A 38 -17.59 -5.66 15.38
CA ALA A 38 -16.65 -5.67 16.50
C ALA A 38 -17.32 -5.98 17.86
N SER A 39 -18.64 -5.79 17.97
CA SER A 39 -19.44 -6.15 19.14
C SER A 39 -19.79 -7.63 19.25
N LEU A 40 -19.62 -8.41 18.17
CA LEU A 40 -19.99 -9.83 18.12
C LEU A 40 -18.83 -10.72 18.60
N PRO A 41 -19.12 -11.96 19.05
CA PRO A 41 -18.09 -12.97 19.24
C PRO A 41 -17.28 -13.20 17.97
N ARG A 42 -15.95 -13.32 18.10
CA ARG A 42 -15.03 -13.60 16.98
C ARG A 42 -15.33 -14.92 16.25
N THR A 43 -16.07 -15.84 16.86
CA THR A 43 -16.55 -17.08 16.23
C THR A 43 -17.60 -16.86 15.15
N LEU A 44 -18.23 -15.68 15.11
CA LEU A 44 -19.30 -15.35 14.17
C LEU A 44 -18.84 -14.48 13.00
N TYR A 45 -17.63 -13.95 13.03
CA TYR A 45 -17.16 -13.13 11.91
C TYR A 45 -15.64 -13.19 11.69
N ALA A 46 -15.25 -12.94 10.45
CA ALA A 46 -13.86 -12.77 10.05
C ALA A 46 -13.73 -11.57 9.11
N HIS A 47 -12.57 -10.92 9.10
CA HIS A 47 -12.20 -10.02 8.01
C HIS A 47 -11.61 -10.81 6.85
N THR A 48 -11.65 -10.28 5.63
CA THR A 48 -10.97 -10.91 4.47
C THR A 48 -9.43 -10.98 4.60
N ALA A 49 -8.87 -10.45 5.70
CA ALA A 49 -7.45 -10.57 6.05
C ALA A 49 -7.18 -11.80 6.95
N ASP A 50 -8.22 -12.31 7.61
CA ASP A 50 -8.15 -13.46 8.49
C ASP A 50 -8.14 -14.75 7.65
N LYS A 51 -7.64 -15.85 8.22
CA LYS A 51 -7.79 -17.18 7.62
C LYS A 51 -9.23 -17.65 7.81
N ILE A 52 -10.02 -17.65 6.73
CA ILE A 52 -11.41 -18.10 6.74
C ILE A 52 -11.47 -19.58 6.33
N ASP A 53 -12.04 -20.44 7.17
CA ASP A 53 -12.34 -21.82 6.81
C ASP A 53 -13.71 -21.89 6.12
N PHE A 54 -13.70 -21.81 4.79
CA PHE A 54 -14.91 -21.83 3.97
C PHE A 54 -15.65 -23.19 4.00
N ASN A 55 -14.99 -24.29 4.37
CA ASN A 55 -15.67 -25.57 4.53
C ASN A 55 -16.66 -25.54 5.68
N ASN A 56 -16.35 -24.79 6.75
CA ASN A 56 -17.26 -24.57 7.88
C ASN A 56 -18.43 -23.64 7.54
N LEU A 57 -18.47 -23.07 6.33
CA LEU A 57 -19.59 -22.26 5.84
C LEU A 57 -20.57 -23.07 4.98
N ARG A 58 -20.31 -24.35 4.72
CA ARG A 58 -21.23 -25.22 3.99
C ARG A 58 -22.58 -25.29 4.70
N GLY A 59 -23.66 -25.08 3.94
CA GLY A 59 -25.03 -25.08 4.45
C GLY A 59 -25.41 -23.84 5.30
N LYS A 60 -24.50 -22.87 5.48
CA LYS A 60 -24.73 -21.65 6.26
C LYS A 60 -25.23 -20.49 5.41
N THR A 61 -25.99 -19.58 6.03
CA THR A 61 -26.35 -18.28 5.45
C THR A 61 -25.32 -17.26 5.89
N VAL A 62 -24.54 -16.72 4.93
CA VAL A 62 -23.37 -15.88 5.20
C VAL A 62 -23.64 -14.43 4.76
N ALA A 63 -23.36 -13.48 5.64
CA ALA A 63 -23.31 -12.07 5.28
C ALA A 63 -21.90 -11.68 4.82
N VAL A 64 -21.79 -10.82 3.81
CA VAL A 64 -20.55 -10.18 3.40
C VAL A 64 -20.74 -8.67 3.43
N LEU A 65 -19.96 -7.96 4.24
CA LEU A 65 -20.02 -6.51 4.34
C LEU A 65 -18.95 -5.88 3.46
N GLY A 66 -19.35 -5.01 2.54
CA GLY A 66 -18.46 -4.41 1.55
C GLY A 66 -18.73 -4.92 0.14
N ALA A 67 -18.31 -4.16 -0.86
CA ALA A 67 -18.62 -4.43 -2.28
C ALA A 67 -17.44 -4.10 -3.21
N ALA A 68 -16.22 -4.24 -2.71
CA ALA A 68 -14.99 -4.19 -3.50
C ALA A 68 -14.48 -5.62 -3.77
N ALA A 69 -13.33 -5.75 -4.44
CA ALA A 69 -12.75 -7.03 -4.87
C ALA A 69 -12.82 -8.14 -3.81
N SER A 70 -12.23 -7.92 -2.62
CA SER A 70 -12.17 -8.95 -1.56
C SER A 70 -13.53 -9.43 -1.07
N ALA A 71 -14.56 -8.58 -1.11
CA ALA A 71 -15.91 -8.97 -0.72
C ALA A 71 -16.53 -9.93 -1.75
N PHE A 72 -16.39 -9.62 -3.05
CA PHE A 72 -16.86 -10.48 -4.12
C PHE A 72 -16.10 -11.82 -4.15
N ASP A 73 -14.79 -11.80 -3.97
CA ASP A 73 -13.99 -13.03 -3.92
C ASP A 73 -14.39 -13.94 -2.76
N ALA A 74 -14.56 -13.37 -1.55
CA ALA A 74 -15.01 -14.14 -0.39
C ALA A 74 -16.43 -14.68 -0.56
N ALA A 75 -17.33 -13.90 -1.15
CA ALA A 75 -18.68 -14.35 -1.49
C ALA A 75 -18.65 -15.54 -2.46
N GLY A 76 -17.84 -15.45 -3.53
CA GLY A 76 -17.68 -16.52 -4.51
C GLY A 76 -17.15 -17.81 -3.90
N VAL A 77 -16.09 -17.74 -3.08
CA VAL A 77 -15.53 -18.93 -2.43
C VAL A 77 -16.54 -19.54 -1.43
N ALA A 78 -17.31 -18.73 -0.70
CA ALA A 78 -18.35 -19.24 0.19
C ALA A 78 -19.46 -19.98 -0.57
N LEU A 79 -19.93 -19.42 -1.70
CA LEU A 79 -20.93 -20.04 -2.57
C LEU A 79 -20.43 -21.38 -3.13
N GLU A 80 -19.22 -21.41 -3.70
CA GLU A 80 -18.58 -22.61 -4.25
C GLU A 80 -18.32 -23.69 -3.19
N SER A 81 -18.08 -23.27 -1.95
CA SER A 81 -17.93 -24.18 -0.80
C SER A 81 -19.26 -24.72 -0.29
N GLY A 82 -20.39 -24.33 -0.91
CA GLY A 82 -21.71 -24.84 -0.61
C GLY A 82 -22.43 -24.09 0.50
N ALA A 83 -22.15 -22.80 0.70
CA ALA A 83 -23.00 -21.95 1.55
C ALA A 83 -24.46 -22.02 1.09
N LYS A 84 -25.39 -22.05 2.03
CA LYS A 84 -26.83 -22.11 1.74
C LYS A 84 -27.28 -20.85 0.99
N ALA A 85 -26.82 -19.68 1.45
CA ALA A 85 -27.04 -18.40 0.79
C ALA A 85 -25.93 -17.42 1.16
N VAL A 86 -25.60 -16.51 0.26
CA VAL A 86 -24.65 -15.41 0.53
C VAL A 86 -25.32 -14.07 0.25
N HIS A 87 -25.33 -13.20 1.25
CA HIS A 87 -25.89 -11.86 1.17
C HIS A 87 -24.76 -10.83 1.25
N LEU A 88 -24.48 -10.13 0.15
CA LEU A 88 -23.47 -9.08 0.09
C LEU A 88 -24.12 -7.70 0.27
N PHE A 89 -23.62 -6.92 1.21
CA PHE A 89 -24.17 -5.62 1.61
C PHE A 89 -23.25 -4.48 1.19
N ALA A 90 -23.78 -3.60 0.34
CA ALA A 90 -23.17 -2.34 -0.05
C ALA A 90 -23.90 -1.17 0.62
N ARG A 91 -23.15 -0.30 1.32
CA ARG A 91 -23.70 0.95 1.86
C ARG A 91 -24.10 1.97 0.80
N ARG A 92 -23.54 1.86 -0.41
CA ARG A 92 -23.77 2.79 -1.52
C ARG A 92 -24.98 2.34 -2.36
N PRO A 93 -25.65 3.26 -3.07
CA PRO A 93 -26.77 2.92 -3.97
C PRO A 93 -26.34 2.13 -5.20
N ALA A 94 -25.04 2.07 -5.50
CA ALA A 94 -24.46 1.24 -6.54
C ALA A 94 -23.08 0.74 -6.11
N ILE A 95 -22.66 -0.40 -6.66
CA ILE A 95 -21.26 -0.84 -6.57
C ILE A 95 -20.37 0.10 -7.38
N ALA A 96 -19.14 0.32 -6.92
CA ALA A 96 -18.20 1.19 -7.62
C ALA A 96 -17.84 0.59 -8.98
N SER A 97 -18.06 1.34 -10.07
CA SER A 97 -17.78 0.91 -11.44
C SER A 97 -16.77 1.78 -12.17
N LEU A 98 -16.35 2.90 -11.56
CA LEU A 98 -15.47 3.90 -12.19
C LEU A 98 -14.05 3.83 -11.60
N PRO A 99 -13.09 3.19 -12.30
CA PRO A 99 -11.71 3.11 -11.84
C PRO A 99 -10.96 4.41 -12.18
N VAL A 100 -11.24 5.48 -11.43
CA VAL A 100 -10.70 6.84 -11.70
C VAL A 100 -9.17 6.91 -11.65
N ASN A 101 -8.51 5.93 -11.01
CA ASN A 101 -7.06 5.80 -11.00
C ASN A 101 -6.45 5.44 -12.36
N ARG A 102 -7.22 4.86 -13.29
CA ARG A 102 -6.72 4.55 -14.64
C ARG A 102 -6.33 5.79 -15.43
N LEU A 103 -6.97 6.94 -15.18
CA LEU A 103 -6.68 8.20 -15.87
C LEU A 103 -5.25 8.70 -15.64
N ARG A 104 -4.59 8.28 -14.56
CA ARG A 104 -3.20 8.63 -14.23
C ARG A 104 -2.21 7.50 -14.52
N GLY A 105 -2.62 6.49 -15.30
CA GLY A 105 -1.79 5.34 -15.66
C GLY A 105 -0.79 5.61 -16.80
N TYR A 106 -0.86 6.76 -17.48
CA TYR A 106 0.10 7.10 -18.54
C TYR A 106 1.44 7.59 -17.95
N PRO A 107 2.58 7.39 -18.63
CA PRO A 107 3.91 7.69 -18.09
C PRO A 107 4.06 9.10 -17.50
N GLY A 108 3.51 10.12 -18.17
CA GLY A 108 3.57 11.51 -17.70
C GLY A 108 2.96 11.71 -16.32
N ALA A 109 1.74 11.23 -16.06
CA ALA A 109 1.16 11.33 -14.71
C ALA A 109 1.80 10.33 -13.75
N TYR A 110 2.07 9.11 -14.20
CA TYR A 110 2.56 8.02 -13.35
C TYR A 110 3.92 8.34 -12.71
N TYR A 111 4.91 8.77 -13.51
CA TYR A 111 6.26 9.06 -13.01
C TYR A 111 6.35 10.40 -12.28
N ASN A 112 5.50 11.37 -12.62
CA ASN A 112 5.55 12.72 -12.02
C ASN A 112 4.56 12.92 -10.87
N TYR A 113 3.70 11.92 -10.56
CA TYR A 113 2.70 12.05 -9.49
C TYR A 113 3.26 12.57 -8.16
N PRO A 114 4.42 12.06 -7.66
CA PRO A 114 4.96 12.53 -6.38
C PRO A 114 5.35 14.01 -6.38
N GLN A 115 5.58 14.60 -7.56
CA GLN A 115 5.94 16.02 -7.74
C GLN A 115 4.71 16.92 -7.89
N LEU A 116 3.49 16.37 -7.91
CA LEU A 116 2.28 17.18 -7.96
C LEU A 116 2.15 18.02 -6.68
N PRO A 117 1.61 19.26 -6.78
CA PRO A 117 1.27 20.05 -5.60
C PRO A 117 0.37 19.26 -4.64
N ASP A 118 0.50 19.53 -3.33
CA ASP A 118 -0.25 18.84 -2.28
C ASP A 118 -1.76 18.87 -2.51
N ALA A 119 -2.28 20.01 -2.94
CA ALA A 119 -3.69 20.16 -3.29
C ALA A 119 -4.14 19.18 -4.39
N ALA A 120 -3.30 18.94 -5.40
CA ALA A 120 -3.60 18.01 -6.47
C ALA A 120 -3.52 16.55 -5.99
N ARG A 121 -2.49 16.19 -5.21
CA ARG A 121 -2.36 14.84 -4.61
C ARG A 121 -3.54 14.53 -3.69
N TRP A 122 -3.88 15.46 -2.80
CA TRP A 122 -5.04 15.37 -1.92
C TRP A 122 -6.34 15.21 -2.71
N PHE A 123 -6.61 16.08 -3.69
CA PHE A 123 -7.82 16.01 -4.50
C PHE A 123 -7.98 14.65 -5.19
N GLN A 124 -6.90 14.09 -5.74
CA GLN A 124 -6.95 12.78 -6.39
C GLN A 124 -7.23 11.64 -5.40
N ALA A 125 -6.66 11.69 -4.19
CA ALA A 125 -6.93 10.72 -3.14
C ALA A 125 -8.38 10.84 -2.61
N TRP A 126 -8.85 12.06 -2.38
CA TRP A 126 -10.23 12.35 -2.00
C TRP A 126 -11.22 11.86 -3.06
N ARG A 127 -10.99 12.22 -4.33
CA ARG A 127 -11.83 11.77 -5.46
C ARG A 127 -11.90 10.25 -5.54
N PHE A 128 -10.78 9.55 -5.32
CA PHE A 128 -10.75 8.09 -5.29
C PHE A 128 -11.59 7.53 -4.11
N ASN A 129 -11.48 8.10 -2.92
CA ASN A 129 -12.27 7.69 -1.75
C ASN A 129 -13.79 7.87 -1.99
N GLN A 130 -14.19 8.95 -2.67
CA GLN A 130 -15.59 9.20 -3.03
C GLN A 130 -16.16 8.13 -3.96
N VAL A 131 -15.46 7.80 -5.06
CA VAL A 131 -15.94 6.83 -6.05
C VAL A 131 -15.80 5.37 -5.58
N GLY A 132 -14.78 5.07 -4.77
CA GLY A 132 -14.48 3.73 -4.27
C GLY A 132 -13.73 2.83 -5.25
N SER A 133 -13.25 1.70 -4.72
CA SER A 133 -12.54 0.67 -5.49
C SER A 133 -13.52 -0.23 -6.23
N THR A 134 -13.27 -0.45 -7.52
CA THR A 134 -14.09 -1.33 -8.36
C THR A 134 -13.78 -2.80 -8.11
N PRO A 135 -14.77 -3.68 -7.91
CA PRO A 135 -14.54 -5.12 -8.03
C PRO A 135 -14.24 -5.50 -9.49
N PRO A 136 -13.41 -6.54 -9.73
CA PRO A 136 -13.21 -7.09 -11.07
C PRO A 136 -14.52 -7.61 -11.68
N PRO A 137 -14.79 -7.42 -12.99
CA PRO A 137 -16.01 -7.91 -13.64
C PRO A 137 -16.21 -9.42 -13.51
N ASP A 138 -15.14 -10.21 -13.66
CA ASP A 138 -15.15 -11.67 -13.51
C ASP A 138 -15.55 -12.11 -12.09
N ALA A 139 -15.14 -11.37 -11.05
CA ALA A 139 -15.58 -11.62 -9.67
C ALA A 139 -17.09 -11.36 -9.48
N ILE A 140 -17.66 -10.38 -10.20
CA ILE A 140 -19.12 -10.14 -10.20
C ILE A 140 -19.83 -11.27 -10.95
N GLU A 141 -19.40 -11.55 -12.18
CA GLU A 141 -19.97 -12.61 -13.04
C GLU A 141 -19.99 -13.96 -12.33
N ARG A 142 -18.90 -14.28 -11.62
CA ARG A 142 -18.75 -15.48 -10.80
C ARG A 142 -19.85 -15.63 -9.75
N VAL A 143 -20.17 -14.58 -8.98
CA VAL A 143 -21.16 -14.69 -7.89
C VAL A 143 -22.59 -14.62 -8.38
N ILE A 144 -22.88 -13.84 -9.43
CA ILE A 144 -24.25 -13.70 -9.94
C ILE A 144 -24.73 -14.95 -10.70
N ALA A 145 -23.83 -15.86 -11.07
CA ALA A 145 -24.18 -17.16 -11.62
C ALA A 145 -24.89 -18.08 -10.60
N PHE A 146 -24.81 -17.76 -9.30
CA PHE A 146 -25.47 -18.52 -8.24
C PHE A 146 -26.84 -17.92 -7.91
N SER A 147 -27.90 -18.75 -7.96
CA SER A 147 -29.27 -18.32 -7.63
C SER A 147 -29.48 -17.97 -6.15
N ASN A 148 -28.58 -18.42 -5.27
CA ASN A 148 -28.56 -18.17 -3.83
C ASN A 148 -27.58 -17.05 -3.41
N PHE A 149 -27.16 -16.21 -4.37
CA PHE A 149 -26.46 -14.95 -4.11
C PHE A 149 -27.43 -13.78 -4.09
N HIS A 150 -27.27 -12.88 -3.12
CA HIS A 150 -28.12 -11.70 -2.95
C HIS A 150 -27.27 -10.44 -2.74
N LEU A 151 -27.38 -9.47 -3.65
CA LEU A 151 -26.75 -8.15 -3.51
C LEU A 151 -27.73 -7.13 -2.94
N HIS A 152 -27.37 -6.54 -1.81
CA HIS A 152 -28.15 -5.50 -1.11
C HIS A 152 -27.45 -4.15 -1.29
N LEU A 153 -28.09 -3.22 -2.00
CA LEU A 153 -27.60 -1.84 -2.22
C LEU A 153 -28.30 -0.88 -1.25
N SER A 154 -27.67 0.25 -0.95
CA SER A 154 -28.17 1.21 0.06
C SER A 154 -28.52 0.51 1.38
N ALA A 155 -27.73 -0.48 1.78
CA ALA A 155 -28.07 -1.40 2.87
C ALA A 155 -27.01 -1.38 3.98
N PRO A 156 -26.80 -0.23 4.66
CA PRO A 156 -25.94 -0.18 5.83
C PRO A 156 -26.57 -0.98 6.98
N TRP A 157 -25.74 -1.76 7.67
CA TRP A 157 -26.13 -2.37 8.94
C TRP A 157 -26.21 -1.29 10.02
N LYS A 158 -27.38 -1.13 10.65
CA LYS A 158 -27.59 -0.18 11.76
C LYS A 158 -27.08 -0.76 13.08
N SER A 159 -27.33 -2.04 13.32
CA SER A 159 -26.89 -2.77 14.52
C SER A 159 -26.81 -4.27 14.24
N ALA A 160 -26.00 -4.98 15.02
CA ALA A 160 -26.00 -6.43 15.04
C ALA A 160 -25.80 -6.92 16.48
N HIS A 161 -26.40 -8.05 16.82
CA HIS A 161 -26.18 -8.76 18.06
C HIS A 161 -26.21 -10.27 17.79
N ASN A 162 -25.62 -11.07 18.67
CA ASN A 162 -25.73 -12.51 18.57
C ASN A 162 -26.97 -13.00 19.33
N GLN A 163 -27.71 -13.95 18.73
CA GLN A 163 -28.77 -14.70 19.38
C GLN A 163 -28.41 -16.18 19.27
N GLY A 164 -27.89 -16.75 20.36
CA GLY A 164 -27.18 -18.03 20.31
C GLY A 164 -25.96 -17.94 19.39
N ASP A 165 -25.87 -18.87 18.44
CA ASP A 165 -24.78 -18.96 17.45
C ASP A 165 -25.10 -18.26 16.10
N ARG A 166 -26.14 -17.42 16.07
CA ARG A 166 -26.54 -16.64 14.89
C ARG A 166 -26.37 -15.15 15.14
N ILE A 167 -26.15 -14.42 14.05
CA ILE A 167 -26.13 -12.96 14.01
C ILE A 167 -27.54 -12.50 13.63
N VAL A 168 -28.13 -11.62 14.43
CA VAL A 168 -29.34 -10.88 14.09
C VAL A 168 -28.92 -9.45 13.75
N ALA A 169 -29.11 -9.06 12.49
CA ALA A 169 -28.69 -7.78 11.94
C ALA A 169 -29.89 -6.92 11.57
N GLN A 170 -29.90 -5.67 12.05
CA GLN A 170 -30.83 -4.65 11.58
C GLN A 170 -30.20 -3.96 10.36
N VAL A 171 -30.83 -4.09 9.20
CA VAL A 171 -30.38 -3.47 7.95
C VAL A 171 -31.53 -2.64 7.41
N ASN A 172 -31.37 -1.32 7.36
CA ASN A 172 -32.50 -0.42 7.14
C ASN A 172 -33.64 -0.73 8.12
N ASP A 173 -34.83 -1.06 7.62
CA ASP A 173 -36.00 -1.39 8.43
C ASP A 173 -36.27 -2.90 8.48
N ASP A 174 -35.41 -3.70 7.84
CA ASP A 174 -35.48 -5.14 7.80
C ASP A 174 -34.55 -5.79 8.83
N VAL A 175 -34.94 -7.00 9.27
CA VAL A 175 -34.15 -7.86 10.15
C VAL A 175 -33.69 -9.07 9.36
N PHE A 176 -32.38 -9.34 9.41
CA PHE A 176 -31.77 -10.50 8.77
C PHE A 176 -31.07 -11.37 9.81
N GLU A 177 -31.04 -12.67 9.54
CA GLU A 177 -30.29 -13.64 10.34
C GLU A 177 -29.19 -14.31 9.53
N PHE A 178 -27.99 -14.38 10.09
CA PHE A 178 -26.82 -15.00 9.48
C PHE A 178 -26.13 -15.96 10.44
N ASP A 179 -25.53 -17.02 9.92
CA ASP A 179 -24.69 -17.92 10.72
C ASP A 179 -23.24 -17.41 10.79
N PHE A 180 -22.83 -16.54 9.87
CA PHE A 180 -21.48 -15.96 9.84
C PHE A 180 -21.44 -14.66 9.04
N ALA A 181 -20.53 -13.75 9.39
CA ALA A 181 -20.28 -12.52 8.63
C ALA A 181 -18.81 -12.41 8.18
N ILE A 182 -18.60 -12.00 6.93
CA ILE A 182 -17.28 -11.70 6.37
C ILE A 182 -17.17 -10.19 6.14
N ALA A 183 -16.20 -9.55 6.78
CA ALA A 183 -15.90 -8.14 6.59
C ALA A 183 -14.93 -7.96 5.42
N GLY A 184 -15.45 -7.63 4.24
CA GLY A 184 -14.70 -7.19 3.06
C GLY A 184 -14.54 -5.67 3.03
N THR A 185 -14.17 -5.09 4.16
CA THR A 185 -14.29 -3.65 4.47
C THR A 185 -12.98 -2.86 4.39
N GLY A 186 -11.96 -3.49 3.81
CA GLY A 186 -10.67 -2.86 3.51
C GLY A 186 -9.82 -2.63 4.76
N TYR A 187 -8.92 -1.66 4.67
CA TYR A 187 -7.92 -1.39 5.70
C TYR A 187 -7.92 0.11 6.01
N PHE A 188 -7.56 0.45 7.24
CA PHE A 188 -7.24 1.82 7.61
C PHE A 188 -5.72 2.01 7.68
N VAL A 189 -5.27 3.25 7.52
CA VAL A 189 -3.86 3.63 7.66
C VAL A 189 -3.69 4.44 8.94
N ASP A 190 -2.83 3.98 9.84
CA ASP A 190 -2.44 4.67 11.07
C ASP A 190 -1.13 4.06 11.58
N PRO A 191 0.01 4.78 11.49
CA PRO A 191 1.30 4.27 11.95
C PRO A 191 1.32 3.92 13.44
N THR A 192 0.46 4.52 14.26
CA THR A 192 0.42 4.27 15.71
C THR A 192 -0.16 2.91 16.07
N LYS A 193 -0.77 2.20 15.11
CA LYS A 193 -1.38 0.87 15.32
C LYS A 193 -0.45 -0.30 15.02
N ARG A 194 0.82 -0.03 14.69
CA ARG A 194 1.83 -1.04 14.38
C ARG A 194 2.88 -1.10 15.48
N PRO A 195 3.12 -2.27 16.12
CA PRO A 195 4.14 -2.39 17.15
C PRO A 195 5.54 -2.04 16.63
N GLU A 196 5.86 -2.41 15.39
CA GLU A 196 7.15 -2.13 14.75
C GLU A 196 7.40 -0.63 14.50
N LEU A 197 6.38 0.22 14.61
CA LEU A 197 6.49 1.67 14.45
C LEU A 197 6.33 2.43 15.78
N ALA A 198 5.99 1.75 16.88
CA ALA A 198 5.51 2.38 18.10
C ALA A 198 6.50 3.41 18.69
N GLU A 199 7.80 3.13 18.62
CA GLU A 199 8.86 3.99 19.16
C GLU A 199 8.95 5.36 18.46
N PHE A 200 8.60 5.43 17.17
CA PHE A 200 8.81 6.63 16.35
C PHE A 200 7.57 7.10 15.59
N ALA A 201 6.43 6.43 15.71
CA ALA A 201 5.20 6.76 14.98
C ALA A 201 4.76 8.22 15.19
N HIS A 202 4.97 8.78 16.39
CA HIS A 202 4.63 10.16 16.72
C HIS A 202 5.56 11.21 16.07
N HIS A 203 6.73 10.79 15.58
CA HIS A 203 7.66 11.62 14.82
C HIS A 203 7.39 11.61 13.32
N ILE A 204 6.55 10.72 12.81
CA ILE A 204 6.23 10.62 11.38
C ILE A 204 5.30 11.77 10.99
N ALA A 205 5.68 12.52 9.96
CA ALA A 205 4.80 13.50 9.32
C ALA A 205 3.65 12.77 8.62
N LEU A 206 2.42 13.15 8.93
CA LEU A 206 1.23 12.69 8.22
C LEU A 206 0.69 13.80 7.31
N TRP A 207 -0.23 13.46 6.42
CA TRP A 207 -0.84 14.42 5.51
C TRP A 207 -1.53 15.59 6.25
N ARG A 208 -2.16 15.33 7.39
CA ARG A 208 -2.70 16.39 8.26
C ARG A 208 -1.67 17.38 8.80
N ASP A 209 -0.40 16.99 8.86
CA ASP A 209 0.70 17.85 9.34
C ASP A 209 1.31 18.68 8.20
N ARG A 210 0.84 18.54 6.96
CA ARG A 210 1.40 19.19 5.76
C ARG A 210 0.38 19.94 4.92
N TYR A 211 -0.86 19.45 4.89
CA TYR A 211 -1.89 20.01 4.03
C TYR A 211 -3.22 20.12 4.78
N GLU A 212 -3.74 21.34 4.84
CA GLU A 212 -5.11 21.61 5.29
C GLU A 212 -6.06 21.56 4.10
N ALA A 213 -6.92 20.54 4.07
CA ALA A 213 -7.89 20.38 2.99
C ALA A 213 -9.03 21.40 3.10
N PRO A 214 -9.56 21.90 1.96
CA PRO A 214 -10.82 22.63 1.91
C PRO A 214 -11.94 21.89 2.64
N ALA A 215 -12.90 22.63 3.23
CA ALA A 215 -13.93 22.07 4.10
C ALA A 215 -14.77 20.97 3.42
N ASP A 216 -15.06 21.10 2.12
CA ASP A 216 -15.79 20.14 1.29
C ASP A 216 -14.96 18.90 0.89
N GLN A 217 -13.64 18.93 1.15
CA GLN A 217 -12.69 17.88 0.82
C GLN A 217 -12.00 17.27 2.05
N ARG A 218 -12.44 17.62 3.27
CA ARG A 218 -11.93 17.04 4.52
C ARG A 218 -12.20 15.53 4.55
N ASN A 219 -11.20 14.77 4.97
CA ASN A 219 -11.30 13.32 5.09
C ASN A 219 -10.31 12.80 6.14
N ASP A 220 -10.84 12.45 7.31
CA ASP A 220 -10.03 12.01 8.46
C ASP A 220 -9.22 10.74 8.16
N GLN A 221 -9.73 9.85 7.30
CA GLN A 221 -9.02 8.63 6.92
C GLN A 221 -7.82 8.92 6.02
N LEU A 222 -7.93 9.90 5.11
CA LEU A 222 -6.79 10.29 4.27
C LEU A 222 -5.75 11.08 5.05
N SER A 223 -6.19 11.85 6.04
CA SER A 223 -5.35 12.66 6.92
C SER A 223 -4.34 11.86 7.76
N THR A 224 -4.57 10.57 7.99
CA THR A 224 -3.68 9.68 8.76
C THR A 224 -2.60 8.99 7.91
N HIS A 225 -2.62 9.16 6.59
CA HIS A 225 -1.57 8.62 5.73
C HIS A 225 -0.23 9.33 6.00
N PRO A 226 0.91 8.61 6.01
CA PRO A 226 2.23 9.21 6.04
C PRO A 226 2.45 10.16 4.86
N TYR A 227 3.05 11.31 5.13
CA TYR A 227 3.57 12.21 4.10
C TYR A 227 5.02 11.80 3.79
N LEU A 228 5.19 11.12 2.67
CA LEU A 228 6.44 10.45 2.32
C LEU A 228 7.34 11.28 1.39
N GLY A 229 8.65 11.08 1.51
CA GLY A 229 9.65 11.57 0.56
C GLY A 229 9.67 10.80 -0.76
N ASN A 230 10.46 11.27 -1.72
CA ASN A 230 10.46 10.77 -3.10
C ASN A 230 10.90 9.30 -3.23
N ALA A 231 11.64 8.78 -2.24
CA ALA A 231 12.05 7.39 -2.17
C ALA A 231 11.26 6.63 -1.10
N HIS A 232 10.04 7.07 -0.80
CA HIS A 232 9.15 6.50 0.21
C HIS A 232 9.67 6.54 1.64
N GLU A 233 10.69 7.34 1.93
CA GLU A 233 11.18 7.54 3.28
C GLU A 233 10.16 8.31 4.12
N TYR A 234 10.05 7.95 5.40
CA TYR A 234 9.30 8.76 6.36
C TYR A 234 9.94 10.14 6.47
N GLN A 235 9.10 11.17 6.58
CA GLN A 235 9.53 12.52 6.87
C GLN A 235 9.28 12.87 8.33
N GLU A 236 10.14 13.73 8.89
CA GLU A 236 9.99 14.23 10.24
C GLU A 236 8.77 15.13 10.35
N LYS A 237 7.87 14.85 11.29
CA LYS A 237 6.75 15.74 11.62
C LYS A 237 7.25 17.15 11.95
N VAL A 238 8.25 17.21 12.84
CA VAL A 238 8.99 18.42 13.23
C VAL A 238 10.45 18.22 12.82
N PRO A 239 10.98 19.02 11.87
CA PRO A 239 12.36 18.88 11.39
C PRO A 239 13.39 18.92 12.53
N GLY A 240 14.34 17.99 12.51
CA GLY A 240 15.44 17.87 13.49
C GLY A 240 15.15 16.97 14.70
N ASN A 241 13.91 16.57 14.94
CA ASN A 241 13.54 15.73 16.10
C ASN A 241 13.81 14.24 15.89
N ALA A 242 13.76 13.76 14.65
CA ALA A 242 13.94 12.36 14.28
C ALA A 242 14.63 12.24 12.91
N PRO A 243 15.87 12.76 12.75
CA PRO A 243 16.56 12.81 11.46
C PRO A 243 16.85 11.43 10.85
N TYR A 244 16.75 10.37 11.65
CA TYR A 244 16.88 8.98 11.20
C TYR A 244 15.69 8.48 10.37
N LEU A 245 14.53 9.17 10.38
CA LEU A 245 13.36 8.74 9.61
C LEU A 245 13.61 8.69 8.10
N LYS A 246 14.56 9.50 7.60
CA LYS A 246 15.01 9.47 6.20
C LYS A 246 15.64 8.12 5.79
N ASP A 247 16.00 7.29 6.77
CA ASP A 247 16.62 5.97 6.58
C ASP A 247 15.59 4.83 6.64
N ILE A 248 14.30 5.15 6.83
CA ILE A 248 13.20 4.20 6.96
C ILE A 248 12.22 4.42 5.81
N HIS A 249 12.17 3.48 4.88
CA HIS A 249 11.38 3.52 3.66
C HIS A 249 10.10 2.66 3.78
N VAL A 250 9.02 3.09 3.15
CA VAL A 250 7.71 2.42 3.19
C VAL A 250 7.35 1.87 1.81
N PHE A 251 7.24 0.55 1.69
CA PHE A 251 6.79 -0.12 0.47
C PHE A 251 5.48 -0.87 0.73
N ASN A 252 4.45 -0.11 1.10
CA ASN A 252 3.10 -0.62 1.37
C ASN A 252 2.02 0.44 1.08
N PRO A 253 0.72 0.10 1.04
CA PRO A 253 -0.34 0.99 0.56
C PRO A 253 -0.53 2.31 1.31
N ALA A 254 0.14 2.51 2.45
CA ALA A 254 0.10 3.76 3.20
C ALA A 254 0.57 4.97 2.39
N GLY A 255 1.45 4.77 1.41
CA GLY A 255 1.90 5.86 0.53
C GLY A 255 0.89 6.29 -0.53
N PHE A 256 -0.33 5.73 -0.54
CA PHE A 256 -1.35 6.01 -1.56
C PHE A 256 -1.57 7.51 -1.83
N VAL A 257 -1.68 8.34 -0.80
CA VAL A 257 -1.93 9.79 -0.98
C VAL A 257 -0.72 10.50 -1.60
N SER A 258 0.50 10.12 -1.21
CA SER A 258 1.73 10.70 -1.75
C SER A 258 2.06 10.25 -3.18
N PHE A 259 1.61 9.07 -3.60
CA PHE A 259 2.06 8.42 -4.83
C PHE A 259 0.95 8.06 -5.83
N GLY A 260 -0.31 8.28 -5.45
CA GLY A 260 -1.49 8.16 -6.30
C GLY A 260 -1.90 6.72 -6.60
N LEU A 261 -1.17 5.74 -6.10
CA LEU A 261 -1.36 4.32 -6.35
C LEU A 261 -1.08 3.58 -5.04
N PRO A 262 -1.75 2.45 -4.78
CA PRO A 262 -1.36 1.59 -3.67
C PRO A 262 0.08 1.10 -3.89
N ILE A 263 1.02 1.56 -3.05
CA ILE A 263 2.42 1.10 -3.11
C ILE A 263 2.49 -0.34 -2.59
N GLY A 264 3.33 -1.15 -3.21
CA GLY A 264 3.42 -2.59 -2.94
C GLY A 264 2.51 -3.43 -3.84
N ASP A 265 1.61 -2.81 -4.60
CA ASP A 265 0.87 -3.48 -5.67
C ASP A 265 1.70 -3.53 -6.97
N VAL A 266 1.40 -4.47 -7.87
CA VAL A 266 2.16 -4.72 -9.11
C VAL A 266 2.42 -3.44 -9.92
N PRO A 267 1.44 -2.52 -10.09
CA PRO A 267 1.67 -1.29 -10.86
C PRO A 267 2.69 -0.35 -10.23
N SER A 268 2.97 -0.45 -8.92
CA SER A 268 3.91 0.45 -8.22
C SER A 268 5.37 0.03 -8.41
N ILE A 269 5.63 -1.28 -8.57
CA ILE A 269 6.99 -1.88 -8.56
C ILE A 269 7.93 -1.18 -9.56
N ARG A 270 7.47 -0.93 -10.78
CA ARG A 270 8.28 -0.36 -11.87
C ARG A 270 8.84 1.03 -11.54
N ARG A 271 8.11 1.88 -10.83
CA ARG A 271 8.54 3.23 -10.43
C ARG A 271 9.23 3.22 -9.07
N ASP A 272 8.63 2.49 -8.14
CA ASP A 272 8.84 2.74 -6.72
C ASP A 272 10.05 1.99 -6.16
N VAL A 273 10.33 0.78 -6.67
CA VAL A 273 11.52 0.02 -6.26
C VAL A 273 12.81 0.70 -6.74
N PRO A 274 12.96 1.11 -8.02
CA PRO A 274 14.15 1.84 -8.45
C PRO A 274 14.39 3.14 -7.68
N ALA A 275 13.33 3.87 -7.31
CA ALA A 275 13.46 5.10 -6.52
C ALA A 275 14.04 4.84 -5.12
N ILE A 276 13.54 3.82 -4.42
CA ILE A 276 14.07 3.39 -3.11
C ILE A 276 15.52 2.94 -3.24
N VAL A 277 15.82 2.06 -4.20
CA VAL A 277 17.17 1.50 -4.40
C VAL A 277 18.17 2.59 -4.74
N ALA A 278 17.83 3.50 -5.65
CA ALA A 278 18.70 4.61 -6.02
C ALA A 278 19.03 5.51 -4.83
N ARG A 279 18.02 5.82 -3.99
CA ARG A 279 18.21 6.64 -2.79
C ARG A 279 19.07 5.94 -1.74
N ILE A 280 18.81 4.67 -1.47
CA ILE A 280 19.59 3.88 -0.52
C ILE A 280 21.04 3.76 -0.97
N SER A 281 21.26 3.45 -2.25
CA SER A 281 22.60 3.35 -2.85
C SER A 281 23.36 4.67 -2.72
N HIS A 282 22.72 5.77 -3.12
CA HIS A 282 23.28 7.13 -2.98
C HIS A 282 23.69 7.42 -1.53
N ASP A 283 22.79 7.22 -0.57
CA ASP A 283 23.04 7.58 0.82
C ASP A 283 24.15 6.74 1.45
N LEU A 284 24.21 5.43 1.16
CA LEU A 284 25.27 4.57 1.66
C LEU A 284 26.62 4.94 1.04
N PHE A 285 26.66 5.20 -0.27
CA PHE A 285 27.89 5.59 -0.98
C PHE A 285 28.49 6.87 -0.39
N PHE A 286 27.69 7.92 -0.21
CA PHE A 286 28.19 9.18 0.32
C PHE A 286 28.47 9.15 1.82
N ALA A 287 27.73 8.33 2.59
CA ALA A 287 28.05 8.14 4.00
C ALA A 287 29.38 7.39 4.20
N ASP A 288 29.82 6.60 3.21
CA ASP A 288 31.10 5.89 3.21
C ASP A 288 32.11 6.52 2.22
N TRP A 289 31.95 7.81 1.90
CA TRP A 289 32.69 8.47 0.82
C TRP A 289 34.21 8.22 0.88
N SER A 290 34.84 8.33 2.06
CA SER A 290 36.28 8.13 2.19
C SER A 290 36.77 6.74 1.74
N LEU A 291 35.96 5.69 1.93
CA LEU A 291 36.29 4.34 1.45
C LEU A 291 36.17 4.25 -0.07
N HIS A 292 35.12 4.88 -0.62
CA HIS A 292 34.90 4.92 -2.06
C HIS A 292 35.93 5.78 -2.79
N GLU A 293 36.28 6.93 -2.24
CA GLU A 293 37.34 7.81 -2.71
C GLU A 293 38.65 7.03 -2.82
N ALA A 294 39.09 6.40 -1.72
CA ALA A 294 40.28 5.56 -1.74
C ALA A 294 40.23 4.46 -2.82
N ARG A 295 39.06 3.82 -3.01
CA ARG A 295 38.88 2.77 -4.03
C ARG A 295 39.00 3.30 -5.45
N ILE A 296 38.48 4.49 -5.75
CA ILE A 296 38.48 5.06 -7.11
C ILE A 296 39.74 5.87 -7.44
N THR A 297 40.49 6.35 -6.44
CA THR A 297 41.73 7.11 -6.66
C THR A 297 42.99 6.27 -6.52
N ASN A 298 43.02 5.29 -5.62
CA ASN A 298 44.25 4.58 -5.27
C ASN A 298 44.43 3.26 -6.04
N GLY A 299 43.46 2.89 -6.89
CA GLY A 299 43.59 1.73 -7.77
C GLY A 299 44.50 2.01 -8.97
N SER A 300 45.43 1.09 -9.27
CA SER A 300 46.14 1.12 -10.55
C SER A 300 45.23 0.60 -11.66
N ILE A 301 45.05 1.36 -12.72
CA ILE A 301 44.28 0.96 -13.91
C ILE A 301 45.28 0.76 -15.06
N SER A 302 45.23 -0.42 -15.68
CA SER A 302 46.00 -0.66 -16.90
C SER A 302 45.45 0.20 -18.04
N PRO A 303 46.30 0.79 -18.89
CA PRO A 303 45.81 1.47 -20.09
C PRO A 303 45.02 0.48 -20.96
N ASP A 304 43.90 0.92 -21.52
CA ASP A 304 43.07 0.10 -22.42
C ASP A 304 43.81 -0.32 -23.69
N PHE A 305 44.81 0.47 -24.09
CA PHE A 305 45.68 0.21 -25.24
C PHE A 305 47.02 0.93 -25.10
N ASP A 306 48.03 0.41 -25.79
CA ASP A 306 49.35 1.01 -25.87
C ASP A 306 49.42 2.07 -27.00
N THR A 307 50.33 3.03 -26.87
CA THR A 307 50.55 4.08 -27.90
C THR A 307 50.93 3.53 -29.27
N SER A 308 51.51 2.33 -29.33
CA SER A 308 51.78 1.59 -30.56
C SER A 308 50.53 1.35 -31.42
N LEU A 309 49.33 1.33 -30.82
CA LEU A 309 48.07 1.13 -31.55
C LEU A 309 47.84 2.20 -32.63
N TYR A 310 48.27 3.43 -32.38
CA TYR A 310 48.09 4.56 -33.31
C TYR A 310 49.40 5.20 -33.75
N ALA A 311 50.55 4.63 -33.37
CA ALA A 311 51.87 5.22 -33.60
C ALA A 311 52.12 5.51 -35.10
N ASP A 312 51.70 4.62 -35.99
CA ASP A 312 51.91 4.77 -37.43
C ASP A 312 50.99 5.81 -38.08
N ALA A 313 49.88 6.16 -37.42
CA ALA A 313 48.93 7.17 -37.89
C ALA A 313 49.26 8.59 -37.38
N VAL A 314 50.23 8.73 -36.48
CA VAL A 314 50.65 10.05 -35.97
C VAL A 314 51.28 10.84 -37.11
N TRP A 315 50.64 11.93 -37.52
CA TRP A 315 51.15 12.82 -38.54
C TRP A 315 52.51 13.41 -38.14
N LYS A 316 53.51 13.22 -39.00
CA LYS A 316 54.85 13.79 -38.83
C LYS A 316 54.97 14.98 -39.77
N GLN A 317 55.21 16.16 -39.22
CA GLN A 317 55.50 17.34 -40.04
C GLN A 317 56.74 17.04 -40.90
N GLN A 318 56.62 17.20 -42.22
CA GLN A 318 57.77 17.01 -43.11
C GLN A 318 58.86 18.02 -42.70
N ALA A 319 60.05 17.51 -42.40
CA ALA A 319 61.20 18.34 -42.11
C ALA A 319 61.40 19.35 -43.26
N LYS A 320 61.44 20.65 -42.93
CA LYS A 320 61.80 21.67 -43.93
C LYS A 320 63.21 21.36 -44.41
N VAL A 321 63.33 20.90 -45.66
CA VAL A 321 64.61 20.81 -46.34
C VAL A 321 65.18 22.24 -46.41
N PRO A 322 66.39 22.51 -45.89
CA PRO A 322 66.99 23.84 -46.05
C PRO A 322 67.22 24.06 -47.55
N VAL A 323 66.66 25.15 -48.09
CA VAL A 323 66.96 25.60 -49.45
C VAL A 323 68.32 26.28 -49.39
N SER A 324 69.30 25.70 -50.09
CA SER A 324 70.64 26.26 -50.33
C SER A 324 70.58 27.43 -51.30
#